data_AF-X1AED1-F1
#
_entry.id   AF-X1AED1-F1
#
_cell.length_a   1.000
_cell.length_b   1.000
_cell.length_c   1.000
_cell.angle_alpha   90.00
_cell.angle_beta   90.00
_cell.angle_gamma   90.00
#
_symmetry.space_group_name_H-M   'P 1'
#
loop_
_entity.id
_entity.type
_entity.pdbx_description
1 polymer ?
#
loop_
_entity_poly.entity_id
_entity_poly.type
_entity_poly.pdbx_seq_one_letter_code
_entity_poly.pdbx_strand_id
1 'polypeptide(L)' 'MRWLKKVPNRFEFTFTPKHGSWLNLIEIFFSKMARSFLRHLRVSSKEELKRRINQYIDEVNQDPVVFQWKYKMDEVLV' A
#
# COMPACT_ATOMS: atom_id res chain seq x y z
N MET A 1 -3.56 16.72 -13.96
CA MET A 1 -4.51 17.61 -13.26
C MET A 1 -5.80 17.95 -14.02
N ARG A 2 -5.88 17.91 -15.36
CA ARG A 2 -7.12 18.32 -16.11
C ARG A 2 -8.40 17.60 -15.66
N TRP A 3 -8.33 16.31 -15.34
CA TRP A 3 -9.50 15.57 -14.83
C TRP A 3 -9.89 15.99 -13.41
N LEU A 4 -8.92 16.15 -12.49
CA LEU A 4 -9.18 16.58 -11.11
C LEU A 4 -9.89 17.93 -11.04
N LYS A 5 -9.57 18.86 -11.95
CA LYS A 5 -10.27 20.15 -12.07
C LYS A 5 -11.76 20.01 -12.42
N LYS A 6 -12.18 18.90 -13.04
CA LYS A 6 -13.59 18.61 -13.36
C LYS A 6 -14.39 18.06 -12.17
N VAL A 7 -13.71 17.63 -11.10
CA VAL A 7 -14.33 17.07 -9.89
C VAL A 7 -13.81 17.80 -8.65
N PRO A 8 -14.09 19.12 -8.52
CA PRO A 8 -13.61 19.91 -7.40
C PRO A 8 -14.17 19.35 -6.08
N ASN A 9 -13.39 19.48 -5.00
CA ASN A 9 -13.78 19.11 -3.63
C ASN A 9 -14.14 17.63 -3.42
N ARG A 10 -13.84 16.74 -4.37
CA ARG A 10 -14.06 15.29 -4.21
C ARG A 10 -13.01 14.61 -3.34
N PHE A 11 -11.80 15.15 -3.29
CA PHE A 11 -10.65 14.53 -2.65
C PHE A 11 -9.94 15.52 -1.74
N GLU A 12 -9.59 15.05 -0.55
CA GLU A 12 -8.60 15.67 0.31
C GLU A 12 -7.24 15.01 0.03
N PHE A 13 -6.22 15.82 -0.27
CA PHE A 13 -4.89 15.31 -0.54
C PHE A 13 -4.02 15.40 0.71
N THR A 14 -3.76 14.25 1.33
CA THR A 14 -2.79 14.14 2.42
C THR A 14 -1.43 13.75 1.85
N PHE A 15 -0.42 14.57 2.12
CA PHE A 15 0.95 14.31 1.72
C PHE A 15 1.79 13.91 2.93
N THR A 16 2.57 12.82 2.80
CA THR A 16 3.58 12.48 3.80
C THR A 16 4.73 13.50 3.76
N PRO A 17 5.39 13.79 4.89
CA PRO A 17 6.59 14.62 4.92
C PRO A 17 7.65 14.13 3.93
N LYS A 18 8.54 15.03 3.52
CA LYS A 18 9.71 14.66 2.70
C LYS A 18 10.53 13.60 3.45
N HIS A 19 10.90 12.51 2.77
CA HIS A 19 11.54 11.32 3.36
C HIS A 19 10.69 10.53 4.37
N GLY A 20 9.42 10.90 4.56
CA GLY A 20 8.45 10.21 5.43
C GLY A 20 7.68 9.08 4.73
N SER A 21 8.27 8.42 3.74
CA SER A 21 7.58 7.40 2.94
C SER A 21 7.17 6.18 3.79
N TRP A 22 7.88 5.96 4.90
CA TRP A 22 7.54 4.97 5.94
C TRP A 22 6.20 5.23 6.66
N LEU A 23 5.64 6.45 6.58
CA LEU A 23 4.29 6.77 7.07
C LEU A 23 3.20 6.36 6.07
N ASN A 24 3.57 5.97 4.85
CA ASN A 24 2.62 5.53 3.84
C ASN A 24 2.36 4.02 3.95
N LEU A 25 1.18 3.64 4.45
CA LEU A 25 0.79 2.24 4.65
C LEU A 25 0.91 1.39 3.37
N ILE A 26 0.63 1.97 2.19
CA ILE A 26 0.70 1.21 0.94
C ILE A 26 2.13 0.78 0.60
N GLU A 27 3.13 1.60 0.93
CA GLU A 27 4.53 1.26 0.72
C GLU A 27 4.97 0.10 1.62
N ILE A 28 4.43 0.06 2.84
CA ILE A 28 4.66 -1.05 3.77
C ILE A 28 4.02 -2.33 3.25
N PHE A 29 2.80 -2.24 2.72
CA PHE A 29 2.11 -3.36 2.08
C PHE A 29 2.91 -3.91 0.90
N PHE A 30 3.38 -3.05 -0.02
CA PHE A 30 4.21 -3.48 -1.15
C PHE A 30 5.54 -4.08 -0.70
N SER A 31 6.16 -3.51 0.33
CA SER A 31 7.38 -4.06 0.93
C SER A 31 7.18 -5.47 1.49
N LYS A 32 6.03 -5.74 2.12
CA LYS A 32 5.67 -7.09 2.57
C LYS A 32 5.46 -8.03 1.39
N MET A 33 4.61 -7.66 0.43
CA MET A 33 4.33 -8.44 -0.78
C MET A 33 5.61 -8.78 -1.54
N ALA A 34 6.54 -7.84 -1.68
CA ALA A 34 7.81 -8.05 -2.35
C ALA A 34 8.64 -9.15 -1.68
N ARG A 35 8.70 -9.15 -0.33
CA ARG A 35 9.50 -10.10 0.44
C ARG A 35 8.85 -11.47 0.59
N SER A 36 7.55 -11.54 0.85
CA SER A 36 6.85 -12.80 1.13
C SER A 36 6.39 -13.53 -0.13
N PHE A 37 5.97 -12.79 -1.15
CA PHE A 37 5.30 -13.36 -2.32
C PHE A 37 6.14 -13.18 -3.58
N LEU A 38 6.43 -11.94 -4.00
CA LEU A 38 7.07 -11.70 -5.30
C LEU A 38 8.48 -12.27 -5.40
N ARG A 39 9.26 -12.26 -4.30
CA ARG A 39 10.62 -12.83 -4.27
C ARG A 39 10.68 -14.27 -4.76
N HIS A 40 9.65 -15.06 -4.45
CA HIS A 40 9.58 -16.49 -4.77
C HIS A 40 8.66 -16.79 -5.96
N LEU A 41 7.94 -15.78 -6.47
CA LEU A 41 7.05 -15.96 -7.60
C LEU A 41 7.82 -16.23 -8.90
N ARG A 42 7.36 -17.24 -9.63
CA ARG A 42 7.78 -17.57 -11.01
C ARG A 42 6.53 -17.72 -11.83
N VAL A 43 6.51 -17.08 -13.00
CA VAL A 43 5.37 -17.06 -13.92
C VAL A 43 5.88 -17.10 -15.34
N SER A 44 5.05 -17.61 -16.24
CA SER A 44 5.36 -17.78 -17.66
C SER A 44 4.73 -16.69 -18.56
N SER A 45 3.81 -15.90 -18.02
CA SER A 45 3.11 -14.84 -18.76
C SER A 45 2.72 -13.65 -17.88
N LYS A 46 2.40 -12.53 -18.53
CA LYS A 46 1.90 -11.31 -17.86
C LYS A 46 0.49 -11.53 -17.30
N GLU A 47 -0.31 -12.32 -17.97
CA GLU A 47 -1.67 -12.69 -17.58
C GLU A 47 -1.64 -13.51 -16.29
N GLU A 48 -0.71 -14.47 -16.21
CA GLU A 48 -0.47 -15.24 -15.00
C GLU A 48 0.00 -14.35 -13.84
N LEU A 49 0.92 -13.41 -14.09
CA LEU A 49 1.36 -12.45 -13.08
C LEU A 49 0.18 -11.66 -12.49
N LYS A 50 -0.67 -11.09 -13.36
CA LYS A 50 -1.86 -10.33 -12.93
C LYS A 50 -2.79 -11.20 -12.08
N ARG A 51 -3.07 -12.42 -12.53
CA ARG A 51 -3.93 -13.37 -11.80
C ARG A 51 -3.38 -13.67 -10.42
N ARG A 52 -2.07 -13.95 -10.31
CA ARG A 52 -1.41 -14.28 -9.04
C ARG A 52 -1.35 -13.09 -8.08
N ILE A 53 -1.17 -11.87 -8.60
CA ILE A 53 -1.24 -10.64 -7.78
C ILE A 53 -2.66 -10.44 -7.24
N ASN A 54 -3.69 -10.57 -8.07
CA ASN A 54 -5.08 -10.44 -7.60
C ASN A 54 -5.41 -11.48 -6.54
N GLN A 55 -5.00 -12.74 -6.76
CA GLN A 55 -5.15 -13.80 -5.77
C GLN A 55 -4.48 -13.46 -4.44
N TYR A 56 -3.25 -12.95 -4.45
CA TYR A 56 -2.57 -12.51 -3.23
C TYR A 56 -3.36 -11.40 -2.51
N ILE A 57 -3.91 -10.45 -3.26
CA ILE A 57 -4.73 -9.37 -2.67
C ILE A 57 -6.00 -9.95 -2.04
N ASP A 58 -6.68 -10.86 -2.72
CA ASP A 58 -7.87 -11.52 -2.20
C ASP A 58 -7.56 -12.29 -0.91
N GLU A 59 -6.47 -13.07 -0.89
CA GLU A 59 -6.02 -13.83 0.28
C GLU A 59 -5.69 -12.91 1.47
N VAL A 60 -5.00 -11.78 1.26
CA VAL A 60 -4.73 -10.82 2.33
C VAL A 60 -6.01 -10.14 2.84
N ASN A 61 -6.99 -9.91 1.97
CA ASN A 61 -8.27 -9.31 2.36
C ASN A 61 -9.19 -10.28 3.13
N GLN A 62 -9.02 -11.59 2.99
CA GLN A 62 -9.80 -12.59 3.75
C GLN A 62 -9.46 -12.58 5.24
N ASP A 63 -8.19 -12.33 5.60
CA ASP A 63 -7.73 -12.22 6.98
C ASP A 63 -6.89 -10.95 7.19
N PRO A 64 -7.54 -9.77 7.26
CA PRO A 64 -6.84 -8.50 7.31
C PRO A 64 -6.14 -8.32 8.65
N VAL A 65 -4.82 -8.20 8.62
CA VAL A 65 -4.02 -7.91 9.81
C VAL A 65 -3.96 -6.40 10.05
N VAL A 66 -4.41 -5.97 11.24
CA VAL A 66 -4.30 -4.56 11.66
C VAL A 66 -2.83 -4.14 11.70
N PHE A 67 -2.51 -3.06 11.01
CA PHE A 67 -1.15 -2.52 11.02
C PHE A 67 -0.84 -1.88 12.37
N GLN A 68 0.17 -2.41 13.07
CA GLN A 68 0.66 -1.85 14.32
C GLN A 68 1.84 -0.93 14.06
N TRP A 69 1.64 0.36 14.32
CA TRP A 69 2.71 1.34 14.28
C TRP A 69 3.68 1.09 15.43
N LYS A 70 4.98 0.96 15.08
CA LYS A 70 6.04 0.91 16.09
C LYS A 70 6.33 2.28 16.68
N TYR A 71 6.06 3.33 15.92
CA TYR A 71 6.22 4.72 16.35
C TYR A 71 4.94 5.15 17.07
N LYS A 72 5.05 5.43 18.37
CA LYS A 72 3.94 5.96 19.17
C LYS A 72 3.88 7.46 18.98
N MET A 73 2.77 7.97 18.45
CA MET A 73 2.55 9.41 18.30
C MET A 73 2.20 10.07 19.64
N ASP A 74 1.89 9.25 20.65
CA ASP A 74 1.49 9.61 22.01
C ASP A 74 2.62 10.32 22.80
N GLU A 75 3.85 10.28 22.30
CA GLU A 75 5.01 10.99 22.87
C GLU A 75 5.29 12.34 22.18
N VAL A 76 4.51 12.70 21.16
CA VAL A 76 4.58 14.03 20.56
C VAL A 76 3.80 14.99 21.45
N LEU A 77 4.47 15.48 22.49
CA LEU A 77 4.04 16.69 23.20
C LEU A 77 4.00 17.82 22.16
N VAL A 78 2.80 18.28 21.84
CA VAL A 78 2.58 19.56 21.14
C VAL A 78 2.74 20.68 22.15
#